data_AF-A0A972YBM0-F1
#
_entry.id   AF-A0A972YBM0-F1
#
_cell.length_a   1.000
_cell.length_b   1.000
_cell.length_c   1.000
_cell.angle_alpha   90.00
_cell.angle_beta   90.00
_cell.angle_gamma   90.00
#
_symmetry.space_group_name_H-M   'P 1'
#
loop_
_entity.id
_entity.type
_entity.pdbx_description
1 polymer ?
#
loop_
_entity_poly.entity_id
_entity_poly.type
_entity_poly.pdbx_seq_one_letter_code
_entity_poly.pdbx_strand_id
1 'polypeptide(L)'
;MFDKCKQTKRNRQRGFTLTEIMVVVFIIGLLSTVVLINVTGAMSQGRTTKAATDITRLSGALQSYSGDMFTFPTQQQGLEALVTKPDNAPEGNRYRPGGYI
;
A
#
# COMPACT_ATOMS: atom_id res chain seq x y z
N MET A 1 -49.28 -34.55 48.34
CA MET A 1 -47.94 -34.10 47.89
C MET A 1 -47.89 -34.36 46.38
N PHE A 2 -48.29 -33.38 45.57
CA PHE A 2 -48.45 -33.55 44.13
C PHE A 2 -47.23 -32.94 43.43
N ASP A 3 -46.34 -33.79 42.93
CA ASP A 3 -45.19 -33.37 42.14
C ASP A 3 -45.63 -32.93 40.73
N LYS A 4 -45.48 -31.63 40.47
CA LYS A 4 -45.63 -31.02 39.14
C LYS A 4 -44.45 -31.45 38.27
N CYS A 5 -44.69 -32.30 37.28
CA CYS A 5 -43.69 -32.58 36.24
C CYS A 5 -43.52 -31.33 35.34
N LYS A 6 -42.37 -30.66 35.50
CA LYS A 6 -42.02 -29.40 34.83
C LYS A 6 -41.66 -29.69 33.36
N GLN A 7 -42.58 -29.40 32.45
CA GLN A 7 -42.37 -29.48 31.00
C GLN A 7 -41.28 -28.48 30.54
N THR A 8 -40.04 -28.95 30.35
CA THR A 8 -38.96 -28.18 29.72
C THR A 8 -39.20 -28.10 28.21
N LYS A 9 -39.56 -26.91 27.71
CA LYS A 9 -39.64 -26.65 26.26
C LYS A 9 -38.27 -26.84 25.64
N ARG A 10 -38.09 -27.95 24.92
CA ARG A 10 -36.89 -28.24 24.13
C ARG A 10 -36.85 -27.28 22.95
N ASN A 11 -35.95 -26.31 22.99
CA ASN A 11 -35.72 -25.39 21.88
C ASN A 11 -35.32 -26.22 20.65
N ARG A 12 -36.18 -26.27 19.64
CA ARG A 12 -35.94 -26.99 18.39
C ARG A 12 -34.89 -26.19 17.62
N GLN A 13 -33.63 -26.62 17.68
CA GLN A 13 -32.58 -26.10 16.81
C GLN A 13 -32.99 -26.38 15.37
N ARG A 14 -33.39 -25.32 14.65
CA ARG A 14 -33.61 -25.37 13.20
C ARG A 14 -32.23 -25.42 12.55
N GLY A 15 -31.83 -26.62 12.12
CA GLY A 15 -30.61 -26.82 11.35
C GLY A 15 -30.73 -26.25 9.93
N PHE A 16 -29.59 -25.99 9.31
CA PHE A 16 -29.45 -25.51 7.93
C PHE A 16 -30.26 -26.36 6.94
N THR A 17 -30.96 -25.70 6.02
CA THR A 17 -31.65 -26.34 4.91
C THR A 17 -30.72 -26.42 3.69
N LEU A 18 -30.89 -27.45 2.84
CA LEU A 18 -30.15 -27.56 1.57
C LEU A 18 -30.38 -26.34 0.68
N THR A 19 -31.61 -25.84 0.65
CA THR A 19 -32.01 -24.64 -0.10
C THR A 19 -31.27 -23.38 0.34
N GLU A 20 -30.94 -23.26 1.63
CA GLU A 20 -30.22 -22.11 2.17
C GLU A 20 -28.76 -22.09 1.73
N ILE A 21 -28.11 -23.26 1.67
CA ILE A 21 -26.76 -23.38 1.12
C ILE A 21 -26.77 -23.14 -0.40
N MET A 22 -27.79 -23.62 -1.13
CA MET A 22 -27.92 -23.37 -2.58
C MET A 22 -28.02 -21.89 -2.92
N VAL A 23 -28.84 -21.14 -2.19
CA VAL A 23 -28.98 -19.69 -2.40
C VAL A 23 -27.67 -18.97 -2.08
N VAL A 24 -26.96 -19.37 -1.04
CA VAL A 24 -25.67 -18.77 -0.67
C VAL A 24 -24.61 -18.98 -1.76
N VAL A 25 -24.42 -20.21 -2.25
CA VAL A 25 -23.43 -20.47 -3.31
C VAL A 25 -23.82 -19.82 -4.64
N PHE A 26 -25.12 -19.66 -4.90
CA PHE A 26 -25.62 -18.91 -6.06
C PHE A 26 -25.23 -17.43 -5.98
N ILE A 27 -25.48 -16.76 -4.86
CA ILE A 27 -25.11 -15.34 -4.66
C ILE A 27 -23.59 -15.17 -4.70
N ILE A 28 -22.82 -16.07 -4.07
CA ILE A 28 -21.35 -16.05 -4.15
C ILE A 28 -20.89 -16.21 -5.61
N GLY A 29 -21.50 -17.12 -6.37
CA GLY A 29 -21.20 -17.31 -7.79
C GLY A 29 -21.43 -16.04 -8.62
N LEU A 30 -22.56 -15.37 -8.42
CA LEU A 30 -22.88 -14.10 -9.11
C LEU A 30 -21.86 -13.01 -8.76
N LEU A 31 -21.60 -12.77 -7.47
CA LEU A 31 -20.66 -11.73 -7.03
C LEU A 31 -19.22 -12.02 -7.47
N SER A 32 -18.80 -13.29 -7.46
CA SER A 32 -17.44 -13.69 -7.82
C SER A 32 -17.06 -13.30 -9.25
N THR A 33 -18.03 -13.21 -10.18
CA THR A 33 -17.77 -12.80 -11.57
C THR A 33 -17.28 -11.36 -11.71
N VAL A 34 -17.76 -10.44 -10.85
CA VAL A 34 -17.51 -9.00 -10.98
C VAL A 34 -16.22 -8.57 -10.27
N VAL A 35 -15.84 -9.28 -9.21
CA VAL A 35 -14.72 -8.89 -8.32
C VAL A 35 -13.35 -8.94 -9.03
N LEU A 36 -13.22 -9.62 -10.18
CA LEU A 36 -11.93 -9.88 -10.83
C LEU A 36 -11.37 -8.72 -11.68
N ILE A 37 -12.20 -7.76 -12.10
CA ILE A 37 -11.88 -6.94 -13.31
C ILE A 37 -11.06 -5.66 -13.00
N ASN A 38 -10.88 -5.26 -11.74
CA ASN A 38 -10.38 -3.90 -11.43
C ASN A 38 -8.88 -3.77 -11.10
N VAL A 39 -8.09 -4.84 -11.10
CA VAL A 39 -6.71 -4.78 -10.56
C VAL A 39 -5.64 -4.53 -11.64
N THR A 40 -5.84 -5.02 -12.87
CA THR A 40 -4.76 -5.03 -13.88
C THR A 40 -4.50 -3.66 -14.51
N GLY A 41 -5.54 -2.88 -14.83
CA GLY A 41 -5.40 -1.53 -15.39
C GLY A 41 -4.90 -0.50 -14.37
N ALA A 42 -5.28 -0.66 -13.10
CA ALA A 42 -4.80 0.21 -12.02
C ALA A 42 -3.29 0.05 -11.77
N MET A 43 -2.73 -1.16 -11.98
CA MET A 43 -1.31 -1.41 -11.80
C MET A 43 -0.43 -0.73 -12.87
N SER A 44 -0.84 -0.72 -14.14
CA SER A 44 -0.06 -0.06 -15.20
C SER A 44 -0.06 1.46 -15.04
N GLN A 45 -1.23 2.06 -14.76
CA GLN A 45 -1.36 3.48 -14.45
C GLN A 45 -0.62 3.84 -13.16
N GLY A 46 -0.65 2.96 -12.15
CA GLY A 46 0.08 3.15 -10.91
C GLY A 46 1.60 3.23 -11.12
N ARG A 47 2.15 2.49 -12.08
CA ARG A 47 3.59 2.54 -12.41
C ARG A 47 4.00 3.87 -13.01
N THR A 48 3.23 4.41 -13.96
CA THR A 48 3.54 5.69 -14.61
C THR A 48 3.37 6.85 -13.63
N THR A 49 2.30 6.86 -12.84
CA THR A 49 2.09 7.86 -11.79
C THR A 49 3.17 7.78 -10.70
N LYS A 50 3.60 6.58 -10.31
CA LYS A 50 4.70 6.40 -9.36
C LYS A 50 6.01 6.95 -9.93
N ALA A 51 6.37 6.60 -11.16
CA ALA A 51 7.58 7.11 -11.80
C ALA A 51 7.57 8.64 -11.89
N ALA A 52 6.44 9.25 -12.26
CA ALA A 52 6.29 10.71 -12.27
C ALA A 52 6.49 11.33 -10.87
N THR A 53 5.90 10.72 -9.85
CA THR A 53 6.03 11.16 -8.45
C THR A 53 7.48 11.06 -7.97
N ASP A 54 8.15 9.95 -8.29
CA ASP A 54 9.54 9.71 -7.90
C ASP A 54 10.47 10.72 -8.60
N ILE A 55 10.25 11.03 -9.89
CA ILE A 55 10.98 12.08 -10.60
C ILE A 55 10.80 13.44 -9.91
N THR A 56 9.58 13.82 -9.55
CA THR A 56 9.33 15.08 -8.83
C THR A 56 10.05 15.13 -7.49
N ARG A 57 10.02 14.04 -6.72
CA ARG A 57 10.74 13.94 -5.43
C ARG A 57 12.25 14.09 -5.61
N LEU A 58 12.83 13.37 -6.55
CA LEU A 58 14.26 13.45 -6.87
C LEU A 58 14.66 14.84 -7.35
N SER A 59 13.81 15.48 -8.16
CA SER A 59 14.05 16.85 -8.63
C SER A 59 14.07 17.86 -7.49
N GLY A 60 13.15 17.74 -6.52
CA GLY A 60 13.14 18.58 -5.32
C GLY A 60 14.35 18.34 -4.40
N ALA A 61 14.78 17.08 -4.27
CA ALA A 61 15.98 16.73 -3.53
C ALA A 61 17.25 17.31 -4.18
N LEU A 62 17.36 17.24 -5.50
CA LEU A 62 18.46 17.86 -6.25
C LEU A 62 18.50 19.38 -6.10
N GLN A 63 17.34 20.04 -6.12
CA GLN A 63 17.27 21.48 -5.86
C GLN A 63 17.74 21.82 -4.44
N SER A 64 17.31 21.05 -3.44
CA SER A 64 17.73 21.23 -2.06
C SER A 64 19.23 21.00 -1.89
N TYR A 65 19.78 19.94 -2.50
CA TYR A 65 21.22 19.68 -2.55
C TYR A 65 21.96 20.88 -3.17
N SER A 66 21.48 21.39 -4.31
CA SER A 66 22.12 22.54 -4.98
C SER A 66 22.05 23.83 -4.14
N GLY A 67 21.02 23.99 -3.30
CA GLY A 67 20.91 25.12 -2.38
C GLY A 67 21.98 25.11 -1.28
N ASP A 68 22.36 23.92 -0.81
CA ASP A 68 23.35 23.75 0.28
C ASP A 68 24.79 23.58 -0.23
N MET A 69 24.94 22.92 -1.38
CA MET A 69 26.23 22.56 -2.01
C MET A 69 26.66 23.56 -3.07
N PHE A 70 25.79 24.50 -3.46
CA PHE A 70 25.99 25.45 -4.55
C PHE A 70 26.26 24.82 -5.92
N THR A 71 26.14 23.49 -6.03
CA THR A 71 26.38 22.72 -7.23
C THR A 71 25.51 21.47 -7.24
N PHE A 72 25.29 20.90 -8.42
CA PHE A 72 24.61 19.61 -8.55
C PHE A 72 25.61 18.44 -8.42
N PRO A 73 25.13 17.23 -8.06
CA PRO A 73 25.97 16.05 -8.06
C PRO A 73 26.57 15.78 -9.46
N THR A 74 27.83 15.37 -9.49
CA THR A 74 28.49 14.91 -10.72
C THR A 74 27.95 13.54 -11.16
N GLN A 75 28.20 13.15 -12.42
CA GLN A 75 27.80 11.83 -12.90
C GLN A 75 28.42 10.68 -12.10
N GLN A 76 29.65 10.85 -11.63
CA GLN A 76 30.35 9.86 -10.82
C GLN A 76 29.75 9.73 -9.41
N GLN A 77 29.28 10.83 -8.83
CA GLN A 77 28.58 10.84 -7.54
C GLN A 77 27.15 10.30 -7.67
N GLY A 78 26.49 10.58 -8.80
CA GLY A 78 25.14 10.13 -9.10
C GLY A 78 24.10 10.62 -8.09
N LEU A 79 22.98 9.89 -8.00
CA LEU A 79 21.93 10.17 -7.01
C LEU A 79 22.29 9.69 -5.59
N GLU A 80 23.37 8.91 -5.45
CA GLU A 80 23.87 8.46 -4.14
C GLU A 80 24.26 9.64 -3.24
N ALA A 81 24.71 10.74 -3.86
CA ALA A 81 24.99 12.01 -3.17
C ALA A 81 23.77 12.59 -2.44
N LEU A 82 22.55 12.22 -2.82
CA LEU A 82 21.33 12.62 -2.12
C LEU A 82 21.09 11.84 -0.83
N VAL A 83 21.73 10.68 -0.66
CA VAL A 83 21.58 9.82 0.53
C VAL A 83 22.78 10.00 1.46
N THR A 84 23.98 9.93 0.89
CA THR A 84 25.24 9.98 1.63
C THR A 84 26.13 11.10 1.11
N LYS A 85 26.94 11.67 2.01
CA LYS A 85 27.88 12.73 1.63
C LYS A 85 28.96 12.13 0.72
N PRO A 86 29.21 12.68 -0.48
CA PRO A 86 30.28 12.20 -1.33
C PRO A 86 31.66 12.59 -0.77
N ASP A 87 32.64 11.69 -0.89
CA ASP A 87 34.00 11.91 -0.36
C ASP A 87 34.75 13.03 -1.07
N ASN A 88 34.44 13.26 -2.35
CA ASN A 88 35.04 14.29 -3.21
C ASN A 88 34.24 15.60 -3.22
N ALA A 89 33.49 15.90 -2.15
CA ALA A 89 32.72 17.13 -2.07
C ALA A 89 33.67 18.35 -1.88
N PRO A 90 33.46 19.48 -2.60
CA PRO A 90 34.29 20.67 -2.46
C PRO A 90 34.40 21.18 -1.02
N GLU A 91 35.58 21.64 -0.59
CA GLU A 91 35.75 22.21 0.75
C GLU A 91 34.90 23.48 0.91
N GLY A 92 34.14 23.60 2.01
CA GLY A 92 33.29 24.76 2.32
C GLY A 92 31.78 24.57 2.09
N ASN A 93 31.34 23.35 1.77
CA ASN A 93 29.94 23.04 1.51
C ASN A 93 29.18 22.58 2.78
N ARG A 94 27.85 22.80 2.82
CA ARG A 94 27.00 22.54 4.01
C ARG A 94 26.11 21.30 3.86
N TYR A 95 26.72 20.12 3.73
CA TYR A 95 25.96 18.91 3.43
C TYR A 95 24.95 18.62 4.54
N ARG A 96 23.67 18.41 4.19
CA ARG A 96 22.62 18.20 5.17
C ARG A 96 22.83 16.87 5.90
N PRO A 97 22.97 16.86 7.23
CA PRO A 97 23.03 15.62 7.99
C PRO A 97 21.72 14.85 7.82
N GLY A 98 21.81 13.60 7.38
CA GLY A 98 20.65 12.75 7.07
C GLY A 98 20.23 12.71 5.60
N GLY A 99 20.90 13.45 4.72
CA GLY A 99 20.63 13.43 3.28
C GLY A 99 19.45 14.30 2.84
N TYR A 100 19.04 14.11 1.59
CA TYR A 100 18.05 14.90 0.85
C TYR A 100 16.83 14.07 0.40
N ILE A 101 16.88 12.74 0.57
CA ILE A 101 15.78 11.79 0.30
C ILE A 101 15.60 10.78 1.43
#